data_AF-A0A938QNN5-F1
#
_entry.id   AF-A0A938QNN5-F1
#
_cell.length_a   1.000
_cell.length_b   1.000
_cell.length_c   1.000
_cell.angle_alpha   90.00
_cell.angle_beta   90.00
_cell.angle_gamma   90.00
#
_symmetry.space_group_name_H-M   'P 1'
#
loop_
_entity.id
_entity.type
_entity.pdbx_description
1 polymer ?
#
loop_
_entity_poly.entity_id
_entity_poly.type
_entity_poly.pdbx_seq_one_letter_code
_entity_poly.pdbx_strand_id
1 'polypeptide(L)'
;MACAIIIRFHDGFQSYLVLDENNPRELLRHWGFQEEFSARPWLGSLDPMDALEEWSEMLAEDPLNYQIADENHQVFRVERSCWDHVDIWPKI
;
A
#
# COMPACT_ATOMS: atom_id res chain seq x y z
N MET A 1 -17.41 -1.67 -3.07
CA MET A 1 -16.94 -0.41 -3.68
C MET A 1 -15.47 -0.61 -3.98
N ALA A 2 -15.01 -0.23 -5.18
CA ALA A 2 -13.60 -0.38 -5.51
C ALA A 2 -12.79 0.60 -4.65
N CYS A 3 -11.89 0.08 -3.82
CA CYS A 3 -11.02 0.90 -2.98
C CYS A 3 -9.84 1.42 -3.83
N ALA A 4 -9.45 2.67 -3.61
CA ALA A 4 -8.24 3.21 -4.21
C ALA A 4 -7.01 2.60 -3.55
N ILE A 5 -6.00 2.31 -4.36
CA ILE A 5 -4.75 1.69 -3.93
C ILE A 5 -3.60 2.52 -4.49
N ILE A 6 -2.66 2.90 -3.66
CA ILE A 6 -1.41 3.52 -4.08
C ILE A 6 -0.33 2.45 -4.03
N ILE A 7 0.35 2.25 -5.15
CA ILE A 7 1.45 1.29 -5.29
C ILE A 7 2.75 2.09 -5.31
N ARG A 8 3.64 1.82 -4.36
CA ARG A 8 5.00 2.35 -4.29
C ARG A 8 5.96 1.34 -4.90
N PHE A 9 6.74 1.76 -5.90
CA PHE A 9 7.77 0.94 -6.55
C PHE A 9 9.15 1.32 -6.02
N HIS A 10 9.87 0.38 -5.41
CA HIS A 10 11.18 0.66 -4.82
C HIS A 10 12.02 -0.62 -4.72
N ASP A 11 13.33 -0.53 -4.98
CA ASP A 11 14.30 -1.63 -4.78
C ASP A 11 13.92 -3.00 -5.38
N GLY A 12 13.15 -3.01 -6.47
CA GLY A 12 12.65 -4.24 -7.12
C GLY A 12 11.44 -4.88 -6.42
N PHE A 13 10.87 -4.20 -5.43
CA PHE A 13 9.69 -4.58 -4.67
C PHE A 13 8.58 -3.54 -4.78
N GLN A 14 7.41 -3.92 -4.29
CA GLN A 14 6.24 -3.06 -4.23
C GLN A 14 5.76 -2.95 -2.78
N SER A 15 5.29 -1.77 -2.43
CA SER A 15 4.56 -1.51 -1.19
C SER A 15 3.21 -0.90 -1.55
N TYR A 16 2.23 -1.06 -0.66
CA TYR A 16 0.85 -0.77 -0.99
C TYR A 16 0.19 0.06 0.11
N LEU A 17 -0.51 1.11 -0.28
CA LEU A 17 -1.39 1.86 0.61
C LEU A 17 -2.82 1.68 0.11
N VAL A 18 -3.67 1.08 0.93
CA VAL A 18 -5.08 0.82 0.62
C VAL A 18 -5.93 1.86 1.34
N LEU A 19 -6.66 2.64 0.55
CA LEU A 19 -7.54 3.71 1.02
C LEU A 19 -8.97 3.20 1.12
N ASP A 20 -9.16 2.16 1.94
CA ASP A 20 -10.47 1.62 2.29
C ASP A 20 -11.12 2.52 3.35
N GLU A 21 -12.36 2.98 3.13
CA GLU A 21 -13.07 3.89 4.03
C GLU A 21 -13.20 3.34 5.47
N ASN A 22 -13.25 2.01 5.64
CA ASN A 22 -13.43 1.39 6.96
C ASN A 22 -12.11 1.00 7.62
N ASN A 23 -11.08 0.71 6.83
CA ASN A 23 -9.80 0.20 7.33
C ASN A 23 -8.63 0.62 6.42
N PRO A 24 -8.32 1.92 6.36
CA PRO A 24 -7.19 2.40 5.59
C PRO A 24 -5.88 1.90 6.20
N ARG A 25 -4.96 1.43 5.37
CA ARG A 25 -3.78 0.72 5.83
C ARG A 25 -2.68 0.72 4.80
N GLU A 26 -1.45 0.77 5.27
CA GLU A 26 -0.28 0.57 4.43
C GLU A 26 0.39 -0.76 4.73
N LEU A 27 1.00 -1.29 3.69
CA LEU A 27 1.75 -2.53 3.64
C LEU A 27 3.12 -2.21 3.06
N LEU A 28 4.10 -2.09 3.93
CA LEU A 28 5.48 -1.84 3.55
C LEU A 28 6.21 -3.18 3.37
N ARG A 29 7.02 -3.25 2.33
CA ARG A 29 7.92 -4.38 2.04
C ARG A 29 9.32 -3.83 1.91
N HIS A 30 10.29 -4.38 2.61
CA HIS A 30 11.69 -3.95 2.52
C HIS A 30 12.63 -5.08 2.95
N TRP A 31 13.79 -5.21 2.31
CA TRP A 31 14.77 -6.28 2.57
C TRP A 31 15.32 -6.27 4.01
N GLY A 32 15.27 -5.11 4.67
CA GLY A 32 15.70 -4.93 6.06
C GLY A 32 14.65 -5.27 7.12
N PHE A 33 13.43 -5.68 6.74
CA PHE A 33 12.41 -6.08 7.71
C PHE A 33 12.63 -7.52 8.20
N GLN A 34 12.25 -7.76 9.46
CA GLN A 34 12.32 -9.10 10.05
C GLN A 34 11.27 -10.05 9.42
N GLU A 35 10.12 -9.50 9.04
CA GLU A 35 9.06 -10.17 8.29
C GLU A 35 8.98 -9.53 6.90
N GLU A 36 8.58 -10.29 5.88
CA GLU A 36 8.56 -9.80 4.50
C GLU A 36 7.68 -8.56 4.32
N PHE A 37 6.60 -8.48 5.11
CA PHE A 37 5.65 -7.38 5.09
C PHE A 37 5.46 -6.79 6.48
N SER A 38 5.40 -5.47 6.55
CA SER A 38 4.97 -4.72 7.74
C SER A 38 3.68 -3.98 7.40
N ALA A 39 2.56 -4.42 7.95
CA ALA A 39 1.29 -3.73 7.84
C ALA A 39 1.07 -2.77 9.02
N ARG A 40 0.51 -1.59 8.75
CA ARG A 40 0.09 -0.65 9.79
C ARG A 40 -1.16 0.15 9.35
N PRO A 41 -2.00 0.60 10.28
CA PRO A 41 -3.12 1.49 9.95
C PRO A 41 -2.63 2.78 9.31
N TRP A 42 -3.33 3.25 8.29
CA TRP A 42 -3.11 4.55 7.68
C TRP A 42 -4.04 5.57 8.33
N LEU A 43 -3.47 6.66 8.81
CA LEU A 43 -4.20 7.71 9.55
C LEU A 43 -4.23 9.04 8.80
N GLY A 44 -3.71 9.08 7.57
CA GLY A 44 -3.70 10.26 6.72
C GLY A 44 -4.94 10.37 5.84
N SER A 45 -4.83 11.12 4.75
CA SER A 45 -5.94 11.35 3.82
C SER A 45 -6.45 10.05 3.17
N LEU A 46 -7.75 10.01 2.85
CA LEU A 46 -8.34 8.97 2.00
C LEU A 46 -8.47 9.42 0.54
N ASP A 47 -8.21 10.69 0.25
CA ASP A 47 -8.10 11.14 -1.13
C ASP A 47 -6.82 10.54 -1.75
N PRO A 48 -6.89 9.88 -2.91
CA PRO A 48 -5.73 9.21 -3.49
C PRO A 48 -4.55 10.12 -3.84
N MET A 49 -4.80 11.39 -4.19
CA MET A 49 -3.72 12.31 -4.52
C MET A 49 -3.06 12.82 -3.25
N ASP A 50 -3.86 13.31 -2.30
CA ASP A 50 -3.35 13.81 -1.03
C ASP A 50 -2.61 12.70 -0.26
N ALA A 51 -3.17 11.49 -0.22
CA ALA A 51 -2.55 10.34 0.45
C ALA A 51 -1.22 9.93 -0.20
N LEU A 52 -1.09 10.06 -1.52
CA LEU A 52 0.16 9.79 -2.23
C LEU A 52 1.22 10.82 -1.84
N GLU A 53 0.86 12.11 -1.87
CA GLU A 53 1.75 13.19 -1.45
C GLU A 53 2.21 12.98 0.00
N GLU A 54 1.27 12.82 0.94
CA GLU A 54 1.56 12.57 2.36
C GLU A 54 2.47 11.34 2.56
N TRP A 55 2.16 10.23 1.89
CA TRP A 55 2.92 8.99 2.07
C TRP A 55 4.34 9.10 1.50
N SER A 56 4.49 9.73 0.33
CA SER A 56 5.81 9.98 -0.27
C SER A 56 6.66 10.93 0.57
N GLU A 57 6.06 11.97 1.16
CA GLU A 57 6.74 12.89 2.09
C GLU A 57 7.18 12.17 3.36
N MET A 58 6.31 11.35 3.95
CA MET A 58 6.62 10.57 5.16
C MET A 58 7.79 9.60 4.95
N LEU A 59 7.93 9.07 3.74
CA LEU A 59 9.02 8.17 3.36
C LEU A 59 10.24 8.91 2.79
N ALA A 60 10.16 10.23 2.62
CA ALA A 60 11.18 11.09 2.01
C ALA A 60 11.56 10.65 0.58
N GLU A 61 10.55 10.38 -0.25
CA GLU A 61 10.71 9.85 -1.60
C GLU A 61 10.05 10.72 -2.67
N ASP A 62 10.43 10.45 -3.93
CA ASP A 62 9.82 11.09 -5.09
C ASP A 62 8.43 10.49 -5.39
N PRO A 63 7.36 11.31 -5.49
CA PRO A 63 6.02 10.88 -5.90
C PRO A 63 5.98 10.11 -7.23
N LEU A 64 6.97 10.29 -8.12
CA LEU A 64 7.08 9.57 -9.39
C LEU A 64 7.29 8.05 -9.21
N ASN A 65 7.69 7.61 -8.03
CA ASN A 65 7.82 6.19 -7.69
C ASN A 65 6.47 5.55 -7.31
N TYR A 66 5.37 6.31 -7.37
CA TYR A 66 4.07 5.88 -6.91
C TYR A 66 3.06 5.84 -8.06
N GLN A 67 2.08 4.95 -7.96
CA GLN A 67 0.99 4.82 -8.91
C GLN A 67 -0.33 4.64 -8.17
N ILE A 68 -1.30 5.51 -8.45
CA ILE A 68 -2.69 5.33 -8.03
C ILE A 68 -3.35 4.31 -8.94
N ALA A 69 -4.01 3.33 -8.34
CA ALA A 69 -4.68 2.22 -8.99
C ALA A 69 -5.92 1.80 -8.20
N ASP A 70 -6.59 0.75 -8.67
CA ASP A 70 -7.70 0.11 -7.98
C ASP A 70 -7.40 -1.38 -7.69
N GLU A 71 -8.33 -2.06 -7.03
CA GLU A 71 -8.24 -3.49 -6.70
C GLU A 71 -8.11 -4.42 -7.92
N ASN A 72 -8.39 -3.94 -9.13
CA ASN A 72 -8.27 -4.72 -10.36
C ASN A 72 -6.86 -4.66 -10.96
N HIS A 73 -5.97 -3.82 -10.42
CA HIS A 73 -4.61 -3.70 -10.92
C HIS A 73 -3.88 -5.04 -10.86
N GLN A 74 -3.30 -5.44 -11.99
CA GLN A 74 -2.74 -6.77 -12.17
C GLN A 74 -1.66 -7.11 -11.12
N VAL A 75 -0.73 -6.17 -10.88
CA VAL A 75 0.35 -6.37 -9.90
C VAL A 75 -0.22 -6.57 -8.50
N PHE A 76 -1.16 -5.70 -8.11
CA PHE A 76 -1.80 -5.80 -6.80
C PHE A 76 -2.52 -7.13 -6.62
N ARG A 77 -3.28 -7.58 -7.63
CA ARG A 77 -4.00 -8.86 -7.58
C ARG A 77 -3.09 -10.07 -7.47
N VAL A 78 -1.99 -10.09 -8.23
CA VAL A 78 -1.04 -11.20 -8.21
C VAL A 78 -0.36 -11.30 -6.85
N GLU A 79 0.12 -10.17 -6.35
CA GLU A 79 0.87 -10.15 -5.11
C GLU A 79 0.00 -10.17 -3.85
N ARG A 80 -1.31 -9.87 -3.95
CA ARG A 80 -2.26 -9.94 -2.82
C ARG A 80 -2.13 -11.23 -2.01
N SER A 81 -2.03 -12.35 -2.70
CA SER A 81 -1.89 -13.67 -2.08
C SER A 81 -0.64 -13.81 -1.21
N CYS A 82 0.40 -13.01 -1.45
CA CYS A 82 1.65 -13.02 -0.69
C CYS A 82 1.48 -12.45 0.72
N TRP A 83 0.44 -11.65 0.99
CA TRP A 83 0.21 -11.02 2.30
C TRP A 83 -1.19 -11.25 2.87
N ASP A 84 -1.96 -12.19 2.33
CA ASP A 84 -3.25 -12.61 2.91
C ASP A 84 -3.14 -13.17 4.34
N HIS A 85 -1.92 -13.54 4.76
CA HIS A 85 -1.62 -14.04 6.11
C HIS A 85 -1.30 -12.92 7.12
N VAL A 86 -1.21 -11.65 6.68
CA VAL A 86 -0.90 -10.52 7.56
C VAL A 86 -2.18 -10.09 8.29
N ASP A 87 -2.21 -10.19 9.62
CA ASP A 87 -3.42 -10.13 10.47
C ASP A 87 -4.25 -8.82 10.36
N ILE A 88 -3.69 -7.75 9.80
CA ILE A 88 -4.39 -6.47 9.58
C ILE A 88 -5.26 -6.51 8.30
N TRP A 89 -5.15 -7.58 7.50
CA TRP A 89 -5.94 -7.78 6.30
C TRP A 89 -7.25 -8.54 6.62
N PRO A 90 -8.42 -8.09 6.15
CA PRO A 90 -9.60 -8.92 6.21
C PRO A 90 -9.37 -10.15 5.33
N LYS A 91 -9.47 -11.34 5.94
CA LYS A 91 -9.67 -12.60 5.21
C LYS A 91 -11.00 -12.46 4.47
N ILE A 92 -10.94 -12.24 3.16
CA ILE A 92 -12.15 -12.20 2.32
C ILE A 92 -12.80 -13.58 2.33
#